data_AF-A0A5E4BBC6-F1
#
_entry.id   AF-A0A5E4BBC6-F1
#
_cell.length_a   1.000
_cell.length_b   1.000
_cell.length_c   1.000
_cell.angle_alpha   90.00
_cell.angle_beta   90.00
_cell.angle_gamma   90.00
#
_symmetry.space_group_name_H-M   'P 1'
#
loop_
_entity.id
_entity.type
_entity.pdbx_description
1 polymer ?
#
loop_
_entity_poly.entity_id
_entity_poly.type
_entity_poly.pdbx_seq_one_letter_code
_entity_poly.pdbx_strand_id
1 'polypeptide(L)'
;MACRKSCSEHQTKWVLAGSASVALLFTIGMVLGFTLQRGTRSGCEQDICRPDADMLEYLLSLGQISHRDGLSVTWYHAANSQEEMKAALSSNSMVLEADVTVHGLNTANETGVPIMAHPPAIYSDNTLQQWLETVLASSLKGIKLDFKSLKAVGPSLDLLQQLTEAGKVRRPVWLNADILRGPNVPLPIEVNATQFLALVQEKYPQATLSPGWTTLYMPLFPNSTYTQAMVEKMQELVGALPQRVTFPVRAVMVRAAWPHFSWLLGQSER
;
A
#
# COMPACT_ATOMS: atom_id res chain seq x y z
N MET A 1 -19.02 -67.34 45.22
CA MET A 1 -18.10 -66.18 45.21
C MET A 1 -17.88 -65.65 43.78
N ALA A 2 -18.93 -65.20 43.08
CA ALA A 2 -18.83 -64.80 41.66
C ALA A 2 -19.28 -63.34 41.37
N CYS A 3 -19.63 -62.56 42.39
CA CYS A 3 -20.18 -61.21 42.19
C CYS A 3 -19.14 -60.07 42.26
N ARG A 4 -17.89 -60.36 42.66
CA ARG A 4 -16.87 -59.31 42.92
C ARG A 4 -15.97 -58.96 41.73
N LYS A 5 -15.77 -59.89 40.77
CA LYS A 5 -14.92 -59.64 39.59
C LYS A 5 -15.62 -58.80 38.51
N SER A 6 -16.92 -59.02 38.28
CA SER A 6 -17.67 -58.34 37.22
C SER A 6 -17.89 -56.84 37.50
N CYS A 7 -18.15 -56.45 38.75
CA CYS A 7 -18.27 -55.03 39.11
C CYS A 7 -16.95 -54.25 38.95
N SER A 8 -15.81 -54.89 39.21
CA SER A 8 -14.49 -54.23 39.12
C SER A 8 -14.12 -53.91 37.68
N GLU A 9 -14.32 -54.83 36.74
CA GLU A 9 -14.05 -54.60 35.31
C GLU A 9 -14.95 -53.51 34.71
N HIS A 10 -16.22 -53.49 35.11
CA HIS A 10 -17.16 -52.45 34.65
C HIS A 10 -16.70 -51.07 35.12
N GLN A 11 -16.31 -50.96 36.39
CA GLN A 11 -15.83 -49.70 36.97
C GLN A 11 -14.53 -49.22 36.31
N THR A 12 -13.60 -50.12 35.96
CA THR A 12 -12.37 -49.74 35.24
C THR A 12 -12.66 -49.25 33.82
N LYS A 13 -13.62 -49.87 33.11
CA LYS A 13 -14.04 -49.44 31.77
C LYS A 13 -14.68 -48.04 31.78
N TRP A 14 -15.52 -47.73 32.77
CA TRP A 14 -16.12 -46.40 32.90
C TRP A 14 -15.11 -45.31 33.27
N VAL A 15 -14.12 -45.64 34.11
CA VAL A 15 -13.02 -44.72 34.45
C VAL A 15 -12.12 -44.45 33.24
N LEU A 16 -11.78 -45.47 32.45
CA LEU A 16 -10.99 -45.34 31.22
C LEU A 16 -11.73 -44.60 30.11
N ALA A 17 -13.04 -44.85 29.94
CA ALA A 17 -13.86 -44.14 28.97
C ALA A 17 -14.06 -42.66 29.37
N GLY A 18 -14.22 -42.39 30.67
CA GLY A 18 -14.30 -41.04 31.21
C GLY A 18 -12.99 -40.27 31.04
N SER A 19 -11.85 -40.88 31.32
CA SER A 19 -10.53 -40.24 31.18
C SER A 19 -10.17 -39.98 29.71
N ALA A 20 -10.47 -40.92 28.81
CA ALA A 20 -10.30 -40.72 27.37
C ALA A 20 -11.17 -39.58 26.82
N SER A 21 -12.42 -39.47 27.30
CA SER A 21 -13.33 -38.39 26.88
C SER A 21 -12.85 -37.01 27.37
N VAL A 22 -12.34 -36.93 28.60
CA VAL A 22 -11.78 -35.68 29.15
C VAL A 22 -10.49 -35.28 28.42
N ALA A 23 -9.61 -36.25 28.12
CA ALA A 23 -8.40 -35.99 27.33
C ALA A 23 -8.70 -35.53 25.90
N LEU A 24 -9.74 -36.09 25.27
CA LEU A 24 -10.19 -35.68 23.94
C LEU A 24 -10.76 -34.25 23.95
N LEU A 25 -11.56 -33.90 24.95
CA LEU A 25 -12.09 -32.54 25.09
C LEU A 25 -10.98 -31.51 25.36
N PHE A 26 -9.97 -31.87 26.17
CA PHE A 26 -8.80 -31.02 26.41
C PHE A 26 -7.95 -30.82 25.15
N THR A 27 -7.74 -31.87 24.36
CA THR A 27 -6.98 -31.77 23.11
C THR A 27 -7.72 -30.97 22.05
N ILE A 28 -9.03 -31.15 21.91
CA ILE A 28 -9.87 -30.32 21.03
C ILE A 28 -9.85 -28.86 21.50
N GLY A 29 -9.99 -28.60 22.81
CA GLY A 29 -9.91 -27.25 23.39
C GLY A 29 -8.54 -26.59 23.18
N MET A 30 -7.45 -27.35 23.31
CA MET A 30 -6.11 -26.85 22.97
C MET A 30 -5.96 -26.59 21.47
N VAL A 31 -6.43 -27.48 20.59
CA VAL A 31 -6.34 -27.29 19.15
C VAL A 31 -7.17 -26.09 18.72
N LEU A 32 -8.40 -25.92 19.22
CA LEU A 32 -9.23 -24.73 19.00
C LEU A 32 -8.60 -23.48 19.60
N GLY A 33 -8.03 -23.57 20.81
CA GLY A 33 -7.29 -22.48 21.43
C GLY A 33 -6.09 -22.06 20.58
N PHE A 34 -5.29 -23.01 20.11
CA PHE A 34 -4.15 -22.77 19.23
C PHE A 34 -4.57 -22.27 17.84
N THR A 35 -5.67 -22.75 17.24
CA THR A 35 -6.13 -22.23 15.93
C THR A 35 -6.74 -20.84 16.06
N LEU A 36 -7.49 -20.54 17.13
CA LEU A 36 -7.99 -19.20 17.43
C LEU A 36 -6.85 -18.24 17.81
N GLN A 37 -5.83 -18.71 18.52
CA GLN A 37 -4.64 -17.94 18.89
C GLN A 37 -3.70 -17.72 17.70
N ARG A 38 -3.63 -18.68 16.77
CA ARG A 38 -2.92 -18.55 15.48
C ARG A 38 -3.66 -17.62 14.51
N GLY A 39 -5.00 -17.57 14.59
CA GLY A 39 -5.82 -16.58 13.88
C GLY A 39 -5.71 -15.16 14.43
N THR A 40 -5.14 -14.97 15.63
CA THR A 40 -5.01 -13.66 16.29
C THR A 40 -3.57 -13.18 16.47
N ARG A 41 -2.56 -13.95 16.04
CA ARG A 41 -1.14 -13.56 16.09
C ARG A 41 -0.37 -13.97 14.84
N SER A 42 -0.69 -13.34 13.72
CA SER A 42 0.31 -12.96 12.71
C SER A 42 0.32 -11.43 12.61
N GLY A 43 0.42 -10.76 13.77
CA GLY A 43 0.64 -9.33 13.81
C GLY A 43 2.08 -9.11 13.38
N CYS A 44 2.27 -8.36 12.29
CA CYS A 44 3.58 -7.87 11.89
C CYS A 44 4.27 -7.26 13.15
N GLU A 45 5.59 -7.43 13.23
CA GLU A 45 6.37 -7.01 14.39
C GLU A 45 6.29 -5.48 14.56
N GLN A 46 6.19 -4.98 15.80
CA GLN A 46 5.88 -3.57 16.09
C GLN A 46 6.84 -2.54 15.47
N ASP A 47 8.05 -2.97 15.07
CA ASP A 47 9.05 -2.13 14.41
C ASP A 47 8.86 -2.04 12.90
N ILE A 48 8.11 -2.98 12.28
CA ILE A 48 7.91 -3.04 10.83
C ILE A 48 6.51 -2.51 10.43
N CYS A 49 5.53 -2.53 11.33
CA CYS A 49 4.17 -2.05 11.03
C CYS A 49 4.00 -0.54 11.28
N ARG A 50 4.81 0.28 10.60
CA ARG A 50 4.75 1.74 10.71
C ARG A 50 4.68 2.38 9.33
N PRO A 51 4.16 3.61 9.22
CA PRO A 51 4.08 4.32 7.94
C PRO A 51 5.42 4.54 7.23
N ASP A 52 6.51 4.65 7.99
CA ASP A 52 7.89 4.90 7.53
C ASP A 52 8.71 3.63 7.27
N ALA A 53 8.13 2.44 7.48
CA ALA A 53 8.80 1.19 7.18
C ALA A 53 9.04 1.03 5.66
N ASP A 54 10.10 0.30 5.31
CA ASP A 54 10.38 -0.06 3.91
C ASP A 54 9.29 -1.03 3.41
N MET A 55 8.76 -0.79 2.21
CA MET A 55 7.67 -1.60 1.66
C MET A 55 8.09 -3.05 1.42
N LEU A 56 9.32 -3.30 0.99
CA LEU A 56 9.81 -4.66 0.76
C LEU A 56 10.05 -5.38 2.10
N GLU A 57 10.62 -4.69 3.09
CA GLU A 57 10.77 -5.26 4.45
C GLU A 57 9.42 -5.59 5.08
N TYR A 58 8.44 -4.71 4.91
CA TYR A 58 7.07 -4.97 5.35
C TYR A 58 6.49 -6.23 4.70
N LEU A 59 6.54 -6.33 3.37
CA LEU A 59 6.04 -7.50 2.65
C LEU A 59 6.81 -8.79 2.99
N LEU A 60 8.11 -8.69 3.23
CA LEU A 60 8.95 -9.80 3.70
C LEU A 60 8.52 -10.26 5.10
N SER A 61 8.27 -9.32 6.02
CA SER A 61 7.79 -9.62 7.38
C SER A 61 6.42 -10.33 7.39
N LEU A 62 5.60 -10.07 6.37
CA LEU A 62 4.32 -10.73 6.17
C LEU A 62 4.44 -12.11 5.50
N GLY A 63 5.65 -12.50 5.07
CA GLY A 63 5.88 -13.71 4.28
C GLY A 63 5.27 -13.66 2.88
N GLN A 64 4.97 -12.46 2.36
CA GLN A 64 4.37 -12.27 1.03
C GLN A 64 5.42 -12.34 -0.08
N ILE A 65 6.67 -11.99 0.23
CA ILE A 65 7.84 -12.18 -0.64
C ILE A 65 8.92 -12.95 0.12
N SER A 66 9.82 -13.62 -0.61
CA SER A 66 10.89 -14.45 0.00
C SER A 66 12.26 -13.76 0.07
N HIS A 67 12.41 -12.64 -0.63
CA HIS A 67 13.64 -11.86 -0.71
C HIS A 67 13.31 -10.40 -1.04
N ARG A 68 14.24 -9.48 -0.75
CA ARG A 68 14.07 -8.04 -0.97
C ARG A 68 14.24 -7.68 -2.45
N ASP A 69 13.29 -8.12 -3.29
CA ASP A 69 13.25 -7.83 -4.72
C ASP A 69 11.88 -7.26 -5.11
N GLY A 70 11.89 -6.05 -5.68
CA GLY A 70 10.70 -5.38 -6.17
C GLY A 70 9.96 -6.14 -7.27
N LEU A 71 10.63 -7.02 -8.04
CA LEU A 71 9.99 -7.88 -9.04
C LEU A 71 9.05 -8.91 -8.43
N SER A 72 9.20 -9.22 -7.14
CA SER A 72 8.30 -10.13 -6.42
C SER A 72 7.02 -9.43 -5.94
N VAL A 73 6.95 -8.09 -6.01
CA VAL A 73 5.81 -7.31 -5.52
C VAL A 73 4.73 -7.21 -6.59
N THR A 74 3.50 -7.59 -6.22
CA THR A 74 2.33 -7.46 -7.09
C THR A 74 1.47 -6.27 -6.68
N TRP A 75 0.97 -5.54 -7.67
CA TRP A 75 0.24 -4.29 -7.50
C TRP A 75 -1.17 -4.43 -8.07
N TYR A 76 -2.16 -3.91 -7.36
CA TYR A 76 -3.45 -3.59 -7.95
C TYR A 76 -3.44 -2.11 -8.34
N HIS A 77 -3.60 -1.83 -9.62
CA HIS A 77 -3.56 -0.48 -10.17
C HIS A 77 -4.95 0.12 -10.26
N ALA A 78 -5.08 1.42 -9.98
CA ALA A 78 -6.30 2.20 -10.13
C ALA A 78 -7.51 1.62 -9.36
N ALA A 79 -7.36 1.37 -8.05
CA ALA A 79 -8.46 0.94 -7.18
C ALA A 79 -9.42 2.09 -6.84
N ASN A 80 -10.02 2.72 -7.86
CA ASN A 80 -10.58 4.07 -7.77
C ASN A 80 -12.07 4.13 -7.40
N SER A 81 -12.81 3.04 -7.51
CA SER A 81 -14.22 2.93 -7.10
C SER A 81 -14.38 2.00 -5.90
N GLN A 82 -15.58 1.95 -5.31
CA GLN A 82 -15.85 0.94 -4.28
C GLN A 82 -15.76 -0.49 -4.84
N GLU A 83 -16.17 -0.68 -6.10
CA GLU A 83 -16.08 -1.96 -6.79
C GLU A 83 -14.62 -2.39 -7.01
N GLU A 84 -13.79 -1.50 -7.58
CA GLU A 84 -12.37 -1.79 -7.81
C GLU A 84 -11.61 -1.98 -6.49
N MET A 85 -11.93 -1.21 -5.45
CA MET A 85 -11.36 -1.41 -4.11
C MET A 85 -11.71 -2.81 -3.56
N LYS A 86 -12.97 -3.26 -3.68
CA LYS A 86 -13.38 -4.60 -3.23
C LYS A 86 -12.69 -5.70 -4.04
N ALA A 87 -12.54 -5.52 -5.36
CA ALA A 87 -11.79 -6.43 -6.21
C ALA A 87 -10.31 -6.48 -5.80
N ALA A 88 -9.70 -5.33 -5.52
CA ALA A 88 -8.32 -5.22 -5.08
C ALA A 88 -8.08 -5.92 -3.73
N LEU A 89 -8.99 -5.74 -2.78
CA LEU A 89 -8.95 -6.40 -1.48
C LEU A 89 -9.07 -7.92 -1.60
N SER A 90 -9.89 -8.41 -2.54
CA SER A 90 -10.12 -9.84 -2.77
C SER A 90 -9.04 -10.51 -3.63
N SER A 91 -8.20 -9.73 -4.31
CA SER A 91 -7.12 -10.23 -5.17
C SER A 91 -5.89 -10.69 -4.38
N ASN A 92 -4.94 -11.33 -5.08
CA ASN A 92 -3.62 -11.67 -4.52
C ASN A 92 -2.61 -10.51 -4.55
N SER A 93 -3.02 -9.30 -5.00
CA SER A 93 -2.11 -8.16 -5.03
C SER A 93 -1.63 -7.78 -3.62
N MET A 94 -0.36 -7.43 -3.51
CA MET A 94 0.28 -7.10 -2.23
C MET A 94 0.14 -5.62 -1.87
N VAL A 95 0.09 -4.75 -2.88
CA VAL A 95 0.00 -3.30 -2.73
C VAL A 95 -1.16 -2.77 -3.56
N LEU A 96 -1.92 -1.84 -2.99
CA LEU A 96 -3.02 -1.13 -3.66
C LEU A 96 -2.54 0.27 -4.04
N GLU A 97 -2.69 0.58 -5.31
CA GLU A 97 -2.53 1.92 -5.84
C GLU A 97 -3.92 2.49 -6.20
N ALA A 98 -4.16 3.75 -5.83
CA ALA A 98 -5.36 4.48 -6.18
C ALA A 98 -5.06 5.96 -6.44
N ASP A 99 -5.76 6.51 -7.41
CA ASP A 99 -5.61 7.88 -7.88
C ASP A 99 -6.47 8.83 -7.02
N VAL A 100 -5.90 9.94 -6.56
CA VAL A 100 -6.56 10.89 -5.67
C VAL A 100 -6.73 12.25 -6.33
N THR A 101 -7.95 12.76 -6.32
CA THR A 101 -8.30 14.14 -6.71
C THR A 101 -9.36 14.70 -5.77
N VAL A 102 -9.84 15.92 -6.01
CA VAL A 102 -10.97 16.50 -5.26
C VAL A 102 -12.28 16.32 -6.02
N HIS A 103 -13.38 16.12 -5.29
CA HIS A 103 -14.70 15.98 -5.88
C HIS A 103 -15.06 17.22 -6.71
N GLY A 104 -15.47 17.01 -7.96
CA GLY A 104 -15.90 18.06 -8.86
C GLY A 104 -14.78 18.99 -9.32
N LEU A 105 -13.52 18.54 -9.33
CA LEU A 105 -12.34 19.35 -9.72
C LEU A 105 -12.63 20.24 -10.95
N ASN A 106 -12.36 21.53 -10.83
CA ASN A 106 -12.54 22.57 -11.83
C ASN A 106 -13.99 22.76 -12.33
N THR A 107 -14.98 22.45 -11.49
CA THR A 107 -16.41 22.70 -11.77
C THR A 107 -17.05 23.56 -10.69
N ALA A 108 -18.29 24.02 -10.93
CA ALA A 108 -19.08 24.72 -9.91
C ALA A 108 -19.42 23.83 -8.69
N ASN A 109 -19.33 22.50 -8.84
CA ASN A 109 -19.56 21.52 -7.78
C ASN A 109 -18.25 21.07 -7.10
N GLU A 110 -17.13 21.77 -7.33
CA GLU A 110 -15.87 21.44 -6.67
C GLU A 110 -16.03 21.56 -5.15
N THR A 111 -15.61 20.52 -4.43
CA THR A 111 -15.47 20.55 -2.98
C THR A 111 -14.03 20.26 -2.58
N GLY A 112 -13.67 20.52 -1.32
CA GLY A 112 -12.34 20.15 -0.78
C GLY A 112 -12.20 18.66 -0.43
N VAL A 113 -13.21 17.82 -0.69
CA VAL A 113 -13.22 16.41 -0.29
C VAL A 113 -12.37 15.57 -1.25
N PRO A 114 -11.31 14.89 -0.78
CA PRO A 114 -10.55 13.97 -1.60
C PRO A 114 -11.35 12.72 -1.95
N ILE A 115 -11.30 12.33 -3.21
CA ILE A 115 -11.98 11.16 -3.78
C ILE A 115 -11.00 10.33 -4.59
N MET A 116 -11.35 9.06 -4.76
CA MET A 116 -10.57 8.15 -5.59
C MET A 116 -11.01 8.29 -7.05
N ALA A 117 -10.21 8.96 -7.89
CA ALA A 117 -10.52 9.13 -9.31
C ALA A 117 -9.28 9.52 -10.13
N HIS A 118 -9.18 8.92 -11.32
CA HIS A 118 -8.22 9.30 -12.36
C HIS A 118 -8.89 10.16 -13.42
N PRO A 119 -8.25 11.25 -13.92
CA PRO A 119 -8.75 12.01 -15.07
C PRO A 119 -9.11 11.11 -16.27
N PRO A 120 -10.22 11.37 -16.98
CA PRO A 120 -11.07 12.56 -16.89
C PRO A 120 -12.13 12.48 -15.78
N ALA A 121 -12.19 11.42 -14.98
CA ALA A 121 -13.14 11.33 -13.89
C ALA A 121 -12.82 12.36 -12.80
N ILE A 122 -13.84 13.12 -12.41
CA ILE A 122 -13.80 14.12 -11.32
C ILE A 122 -14.85 13.82 -10.23
N TYR A 123 -15.52 12.67 -10.35
CA TYR A 123 -16.50 12.16 -9.40
C TYR A 123 -16.20 10.67 -9.18
N SER A 124 -16.49 10.18 -7.98
CA SER A 124 -16.33 8.78 -7.60
C SER A 124 -17.35 8.43 -6.53
N ASP A 125 -17.73 7.16 -6.48
CA ASP A 125 -18.55 6.59 -5.42
C ASP A 125 -17.74 6.30 -4.14
N ASN A 126 -16.42 6.58 -4.16
CA ASN A 126 -15.51 6.28 -3.07
C ASN A 126 -14.68 7.50 -2.68
N THR A 127 -14.89 8.02 -1.47
CA THR A 127 -14.01 9.05 -0.91
C THR A 127 -12.68 8.44 -0.47
N LEU A 128 -11.61 9.25 -0.38
CA LEU A 128 -10.34 8.78 0.18
C LEU A 128 -10.53 8.22 1.61
N GLN A 129 -11.39 8.85 2.42
CA GLN A 129 -11.67 8.38 3.77
C GLN A 129 -12.31 7.00 3.78
N GLN A 130 -13.36 6.79 3.00
CA GLN A 130 -14.02 5.48 2.89
C GLN A 130 -13.03 4.42 2.40
N TRP A 131 -12.20 4.77 1.43
CA TRP A 131 -11.19 3.88 0.91
C TRP A 131 -10.15 3.51 1.96
N LEU A 132 -9.54 4.48 2.64
CA LEU A 132 -8.52 4.24 3.66
C LEU A 132 -9.09 3.44 4.84
N GLU A 133 -10.27 3.81 5.34
CA GLU A 133 -10.89 3.09 6.45
C GLU A 133 -11.17 1.63 6.08
N THR A 134 -11.67 1.37 4.86
CA THR A 134 -11.93 0.00 4.40
C THR A 134 -10.63 -0.78 4.20
N VAL A 135 -9.65 -0.22 3.50
CA VAL A 135 -8.37 -0.90 3.20
C VAL A 135 -7.59 -1.23 4.47
N LEU A 136 -7.55 -0.29 5.42
CA LEU A 136 -6.88 -0.46 6.71
C LEU A 136 -7.59 -1.49 7.60
N ALA A 137 -8.92 -1.53 7.58
CA ALA A 137 -9.71 -2.47 8.38
C ALA A 137 -9.73 -3.90 7.81
N SER A 138 -9.67 -4.05 6.49
CA SER A 138 -9.95 -5.33 5.81
C SER A 138 -8.73 -6.03 5.22
N SER A 139 -7.53 -5.47 5.34
CA SER A 139 -6.32 -6.08 4.76
C SER A 139 -5.03 -5.70 5.47
N LEU A 140 -3.92 -6.32 5.07
CA LEU A 140 -2.54 -5.91 5.37
C LEU A 140 -1.80 -5.42 4.12
N LYS A 141 -2.53 -5.04 3.07
CA LYS A 141 -1.93 -4.62 1.80
C LYS A 141 -1.25 -3.26 1.97
N GLY A 142 -0.10 -3.08 1.30
CA GLY A 142 0.57 -1.79 1.21
C GLY A 142 -0.29 -0.76 0.48
N ILE A 143 0.01 0.53 0.66
CA ILE A 143 -0.79 1.64 0.10
C ILE A 143 0.11 2.53 -0.73
N LYS A 144 -0.33 2.87 -1.95
CA LYS A 144 0.22 3.93 -2.79
C LYS A 144 -0.90 4.87 -3.22
N LEU A 145 -0.77 6.15 -2.91
CA LEU A 145 -1.75 7.18 -3.32
C LEU A 145 -1.14 8.02 -4.43
N ASP A 146 -1.79 8.06 -5.59
CA ASP A 146 -1.36 8.82 -6.77
C ASP A 146 -2.16 10.12 -6.93
N PHE A 147 -1.58 11.24 -6.49
CA PHE A 147 -2.23 12.54 -6.53
C PHE A 147 -2.27 13.11 -7.96
N LYS A 148 -3.48 13.31 -8.46
CA LYS A 148 -3.76 13.93 -9.77
C LYS A 148 -4.04 15.42 -9.68
N SER A 149 -4.14 15.96 -8.47
CA SER A 149 -4.36 17.38 -8.22
C SER A 149 -3.73 17.80 -6.91
N LEU A 150 -3.01 18.92 -6.93
CA LEU A 150 -2.45 19.52 -5.72
C LEU A 150 -3.53 19.83 -4.67
N LYS A 151 -4.75 20.17 -5.11
CA LYS A 151 -5.87 20.49 -4.21
C LYS A 151 -6.25 19.33 -3.29
N ALA A 152 -5.96 18.09 -3.70
CA ALA A 152 -6.24 16.91 -2.90
C ALA A 152 -5.13 16.61 -1.87
N VAL A 153 -3.90 17.10 -2.08
CA VAL A 153 -2.73 16.69 -1.29
C VAL A 153 -2.92 17.06 0.18
N GLY A 154 -3.08 18.35 0.51
CA GLY A 154 -3.22 18.80 1.89
C GLY A 154 -4.29 18.05 2.70
N PRO A 155 -5.57 18.05 2.26
CA PRO A 155 -6.64 17.35 2.96
C PRO A 155 -6.43 15.83 3.08
N SER A 156 -5.76 15.22 2.11
CA SER A 156 -5.44 13.78 2.16
C SER A 156 -4.35 13.47 3.18
N LEU A 157 -3.33 14.33 3.28
CA LEU A 157 -2.27 14.18 4.28
C LEU A 157 -2.80 14.43 5.70
N ASP A 158 -3.69 15.41 5.88
CA ASP A 158 -4.35 15.64 7.18
C ASP A 158 -5.13 14.40 7.64
N LEU A 159 -5.87 13.78 6.73
CA LEU A 159 -6.58 12.53 7.00
C LEU A 159 -5.63 11.36 7.30
N LEU A 160 -4.55 11.20 6.53
CA LEU A 160 -3.54 10.18 6.80
C LEU A 160 -2.89 10.36 8.17
N GLN A 161 -2.55 11.60 8.52
CA GLN A 161 -2.00 11.95 9.84
C GLN A 161 -2.99 11.57 10.95
N GLN A 162 -4.25 11.98 10.84
CA GLN A 162 -5.30 11.64 11.80
C GLN A 162 -5.45 10.11 11.98
N LEU A 163 -5.49 9.34 10.88
CA LEU A 163 -5.60 7.89 10.94
C LEU A 163 -4.32 7.23 11.51
N THR A 164 -3.16 7.84 11.30
CA THR A 164 -1.88 7.37 11.86
C THR A 164 -1.83 7.60 13.37
N GLU A 165 -2.17 8.80 13.83
CA GLU A 165 -2.23 9.17 15.25
C GLU A 165 -3.27 8.32 16.01
N ALA A 166 -4.36 7.94 15.33
CA ALA A 166 -5.34 6.98 15.84
C ALA A 166 -4.86 5.51 15.85
N GLY A 167 -3.61 5.23 15.45
CA GLY A 167 -3.04 3.89 15.41
C GLY A 167 -3.60 2.97 14.33
N LYS A 168 -4.33 3.52 13.33
CA LYS A 168 -4.93 2.73 12.25
C LYS A 168 -3.95 2.45 11.12
N VAL A 169 -3.12 3.43 10.75
CA VAL A 169 -2.09 3.25 9.71
C VAL A 169 -0.87 2.55 10.32
N ARG A 170 -0.81 1.22 10.14
CA ARG A 170 0.28 0.35 10.64
C ARG A 170 0.96 -0.40 9.51
N ARG A 171 1.33 0.33 8.45
CA ARG A 171 1.98 -0.21 7.24
C ARG A 171 2.56 0.93 6.40
N PRO A 172 3.52 0.65 5.50
CA PRO A 172 4.09 1.63 4.60
C PRO A 172 3.05 2.30 3.71
N VAL A 173 3.20 3.62 3.55
CA VAL A 173 2.42 4.44 2.63
C VAL A 173 3.37 5.11 1.63
N TRP A 174 3.04 4.99 0.34
CA TRP A 174 3.73 5.67 -0.74
C TRP A 174 2.89 6.85 -1.24
N LEU A 175 3.51 8.02 -1.38
CA LEU A 175 2.88 9.21 -1.94
C LEU A 175 3.46 9.48 -3.32
N ASN A 176 2.61 9.38 -4.34
CA ASN A 176 2.94 9.52 -5.73
C ASN A 176 2.32 10.78 -6.31
N ALA A 177 3.05 11.46 -7.19
CA ALA A 177 2.48 12.43 -8.10
C ALA A 177 3.43 12.58 -9.28
N ASP A 178 2.88 12.81 -10.46
CA ASP A 178 3.68 13.25 -11.60
C ASP A 178 3.99 14.74 -11.44
N ILE A 179 5.18 15.06 -10.92
CA ILE A 179 5.58 16.42 -10.54
C ILE A 179 6.47 17.12 -11.57
N LEU A 180 6.94 16.38 -12.58
CA LEU A 180 7.73 16.89 -13.68
C LEU A 180 7.09 16.57 -15.02
N ARG A 181 7.31 17.43 -16.00
CA ARG A 181 6.96 17.14 -17.38
C ARG A 181 7.93 16.11 -17.96
N GLY A 182 7.39 15.01 -18.47
CA GLY A 182 8.17 13.95 -19.10
C GLY A 182 8.05 13.92 -20.62
N PRO A 183 8.49 12.81 -21.23
CA PRO A 183 8.52 12.67 -22.68
C PRO A 183 7.15 12.80 -23.33
N ASN A 184 7.15 13.44 -24.50
CA ASN A 184 6.01 13.57 -25.43
C ASN A 184 4.77 14.31 -24.89
N VAL A 185 4.78 14.81 -23.66
CA VAL A 185 3.65 15.56 -23.13
C VAL A 185 3.68 16.98 -23.69
N PRO A 186 2.63 17.47 -24.38
CA PRO A 186 2.62 18.80 -24.99
C PRO A 186 2.20 19.92 -24.01
N LEU A 187 1.48 19.59 -22.94
CA LEU A 187 0.87 20.53 -22.00
C LEU A 187 1.46 20.36 -20.59
N PRO A 188 1.60 21.45 -19.80
CA PRO A 188 2.06 21.37 -18.42
C PRO A 188 0.91 20.90 -17.52
N ILE A 189 0.74 19.58 -17.39
CA ILE A 189 -0.33 18.94 -16.61
C ILE A 189 0.18 18.30 -15.32
N GLU A 190 1.48 18.44 -15.04
CA GLU A 190 2.12 17.97 -13.81
C GLU A 190 1.58 18.70 -12.57
N VAL A 191 1.59 17.99 -11.45
CA VAL A 191 1.36 18.58 -10.12
C VAL A 191 2.55 19.48 -9.78
N ASN A 192 2.28 20.64 -9.16
CA ASN A 192 3.35 21.57 -8.78
C ASN A 192 4.33 20.90 -7.80
N ALA A 193 5.56 20.65 -8.26
CA ALA A 193 6.60 19.94 -7.50
C ALA A 193 6.89 20.58 -6.13
N THR A 194 7.16 21.89 -6.10
CA THR A 194 7.53 22.60 -4.88
C THR A 194 6.43 22.53 -3.84
N GLN A 195 5.17 22.75 -4.25
CA GLN A 195 4.03 22.73 -3.34
C GLN A 195 3.70 21.32 -2.87
N PHE A 196 3.78 20.31 -3.75
CA PHE A 196 3.60 18.90 -3.38
C PHE A 196 4.62 18.49 -2.32
N LEU A 197 5.92 18.70 -2.58
CA LEU A 197 6.99 18.31 -1.66
C LEU A 197 6.89 19.07 -0.33
N ALA A 198 6.60 20.37 -0.36
CA ALA A 198 6.41 21.17 0.85
C ALA A 198 5.27 20.63 1.74
N LEU A 199 4.12 20.30 1.13
CA LEU A 199 2.99 19.72 1.87
C LEU A 199 3.33 18.35 2.47
N VAL A 200 4.08 17.51 1.76
CA VAL A 200 4.52 16.22 2.30
C VAL A 200 5.46 16.43 3.49
N GLN A 201 6.45 17.32 3.37
CA GLN A 201 7.37 17.62 4.48
C GLN A 201 6.63 18.16 5.71
N GLU A 202 5.64 19.01 5.49
CA GLU A 202 4.87 19.65 6.56
C GLU A 202 3.96 18.67 7.29
N LYS A 203 3.22 17.84 6.54
CA LYS A 203 2.08 17.10 7.09
C LYS A 203 2.32 15.60 7.28
N TYR A 204 3.17 14.99 6.45
CA TYR A 204 3.37 13.53 6.49
C TYR A 204 4.77 13.10 6.03
N PRO A 205 5.85 13.55 6.70
CA PRO A 205 7.24 13.35 6.25
C PRO A 205 7.73 11.90 6.37
N GLN A 206 6.96 11.02 6.97
CA GLN A 206 7.27 9.59 7.17
C GLN A 206 7.03 8.71 5.94
N ALA A 207 6.25 9.15 4.95
CA ALA A 207 5.95 8.32 3.79
C ALA A 207 7.14 8.16 2.83
N THR A 208 7.15 7.06 2.08
CA THR A 208 8.03 6.94 0.90
C THR A 208 7.48 7.80 -0.22
N LEU A 209 8.33 8.59 -0.87
CA LEU A 209 7.96 9.37 -2.03
C LEU A 209 8.09 8.54 -3.31
N SER A 210 7.14 8.71 -4.23
CA SER A 210 7.14 8.07 -5.56
C SER A 210 6.90 9.11 -6.66
N PRO A 211 7.74 10.18 -6.78
CA PRO A 211 7.53 11.24 -7.74
C PRO A 211 7.84 10.78 -9.16
N GLY A 212 6.91 11.08 -10.07
CA GLY A 212 6.97 10.68 -11.47
C GLY A 212 7.08 11.85 -12.43
N TRP A 213 6.97 11.49 -13.71
CA TRP A 213 6.85 12.44 -14.80
C TRP A 213 5.54 12.19 -15.55
N THR A 214 4.86 13.26 -15.92
CA THR A 214 3.76 13.16 -16.87
C THR A 214 4.32 12.61 -18.18
N THR A 215 3.66 11.62 -18.76
CA THR A 215 4.18 10.93 -19.93
C THR A 215 3.06 10.62 -20.92
N LEU A 216 3.31 10.89 -22.20
CA LEU A 216 2.42 10.51 -23.29
C LEU A 216 3.07 9.40 -24.11
N TYR A 217 2.37 8.29 -24.26
CA TYR A 217 2.79 7.20 -25.14
C TYR A 217 1.67 6.91 -26.14
N MET A 218 2.01 7.02 -27.42
CA MET A 218 1.14 6.67 -28.53
C MET A 218 1.92 5.70 -29.42
N PRO A 219 1.47 4.45 -29.62
CA PRO A 219 2.25 3.42 -30.33
C PRO A 219 2.79 3.80 -31.71
N LEU A 220 2.18 4.80 -32.37
CA LEU A 220 2.51 5.25 -33.73
C LEU A 220 3.08 6.68 -33.80
N PHE A 221 3.29 7.35 -32.66
CA PHE A 221 3.73 8.76 -32.58
C PHE A 221 4.83 8.92 -31.50
N PRO A 222 5.54 10.07 -31.40
CA PRO A 222 6.98 10.14 -31.20
C PRO A 222 7.57 9.27 -30.08
N ASN A 223 8.68 8.63 -30.45
CA ASN A 223 9.45 7.63 -29.72
C ASN A 223 10.48 8.23 -28.76
N SER A 224 10.25 9.44 -28.25
CA SER A 224 11.19 10.09 -27.35
C SER A 224 11.11 9.47 -25.97
N THR A 225 12.27 9.35 -25.33
CA THR A 225 12.42 8.85 -23.96
C THR A 225 12.85 9.98 -23.02
N TYR A 226 13.00 9.66 -21.73
CA TYR A 226 13.51 10.55 -20.71
C TYR A 226 14.91 11.03 -21.08
N THR A 227 15.13 12.34 -21.06
CA THR A 227 16.46 12.92 -21.28
C THR A 227 17.24 12.99 -19.98
N GLN A 228 18.56 13.13 -20.07
CA GLN A 228 19.42 13.40 -18.92
C GLN A 228 18.89 14.59 -18.09
N ALA A 229 18.57 15.71 -18.75
CA ALA A 229 18.07 16.90 -18.08
C ALA A 229 16.76 16.66 -17.31
N MET A 230 15.85 15.83 -17.83
CA MET A 230 14.63 15.46 -17.10
C MET A 230 14.92 14.68 -15.82
N VAL A 231 15.93 13.82 -15.86
CA VAL A 231 16.34 12.96 -14.73
C VAL A 231 17.15 13.75 -13.69
N GLU A 232 18.08 14.59 -14.13
CA GLU A 232 18.82 15.52 -13.27
C GLU A 232 17.86 16.48 -12.57
N LYS A 233 16.83 16.97 -13.28
CA LYS A 233 15.83 17.84 -12.64
C LYS A 233 15.07 17.16 -11.50
N MET A 234 14.80 15.86 -11.63
CA MET A 234 14.21 15.08 -10.53
C MET A 234 15.19 14.96 -9.36
N GLN A 235 16.47 14.68 -9.66
CA GLN A 235 17.52 14.59 -8.64
C GLN A 235 17.64 15.90 -7.84
N GLU A 236 17.60 17.06 -8.50
CA GLU A 236 17.63 18.37 -7.85
C GLU A 236 16.50 18.55 -6.83
N LEU A 237 15.31 18.03 -7.14
CA LEU A 237 14.13 18.17 -6.30
C LEU A 237 14.15 17.22 -5.10
N VAL A 238 14.62 15.99 -5.28
CA VAL A 238 14.44 14.91 -4.28
C VAL A 238 15.73 14.54 -3.54
N GLY A 239 16.89 14.98 -4.04
CA GLY A 239 18.20 14.57 -3.54
C GLY A 239 18.44 14.92 -2.08
N ALA A 240 17.94 16.08 -1.62
CA ALA A 240 18.09 16.55 -0.25
C ALA A 240 16.95 16.11 0.69
N LEU A 241 15.90 15.45 0.18
CA LEU A 241 14.79 15.00 1.03
C LEU A 241 15.26 13.88 1.96
N PRO A 242 14.77 13.80 3.22
CA PRO A 242 15.15 12.72 4.14
C PRO A 242 14.46 11.37 3.85
N GLN A 243 13.32 11.36 3.16
CA GLN A 243 12.52 10.14 2.94
C GLN A 243 13.15 9.15 1.97
N ARG A 244 12.69 7.89 1.96
CA ARG A 244 12.95 7.01 0.81
C ARG A 244 12.26 7.55 -0.43
N VAL A 245 12.88 7.36 -1.59
CA VAL A 245 12.36 7.84 -2.88
C VAL A 245 12.40 6.72 -3.91
N THR A 246 11.30 6.57 -4.63
CA THR A 246 11.16 5.64 -5.75
C THR A 246 10.74 6.43 -6.99
N PHE A 247 10.97 5.89 -8.18
CA PHE A 247 10.67 6.60 -9.43
C PHE A 247 9.77 5.74 -10.32
N PRO A 248 8.45 6.03 -10.40
CA PRO A 248 7.59 5.40 -11.39
C PRO A 248 7.96 5.92 -12.79
N VAL A 249 8.25 4.99 -13.69
CA VAL A 249 8.66 5.30 -15.06
C VAL A 249 7.92 4.42 -16.05
N ARG A 250 7.67 4.92 -17.26
CA ARG A 250 7.09 4.09 -18.32
C ARG A 250 8.12 3.06 -18.79
N ALA A 251 7.78 1.78 -18.63
CA ALA A 251 8.64 0.66 -19.02
C ALA A 251 9.09 0.70 -20.50
N VAL A 252 8.22 1.15 -21.39
CA VAL A 252 8.54 1.29 -22.83
C VAL A 252 9.61 2.35 -23.11
N MET A 253 9.78 3.33 -22.22
CA MET A 253 10.75 4.42 -22.36
C MET A 253 12.04 4.14 -21.59
N VAL A 254 11.95 3.47 -20.43
CA VAL A 254 13.09 3.32 -19.49
C VAL A 254 14.32 2.67 -20.12
N ARG A 255 14.14 1.69 -21.03
CA ARG A 255 15.25 0.98 -21.66
C ARG A 255 16.21 1.92 -22.38
N ALA A 256 15.68 2.89 -23.12
CA ALA A 256 16.50 3.85 -23.85
C ALA A 256 17.12 4.92 -22.95
N ALA A 257 16.50 5.21 -21.80
CA ALA A 257 16.97 6.19 -20.82
C ALA A 257 17.76 5.57 -19.66
N TRP A 258 18.05 4.27 -19.70
CA TRP A 258 18.64 3.54 -18.57
C TRP A 258 19.95 4.14 -18.04
N PRO A 259 20.90 4.63 -18.86
CA PRO A 259 22.09 5.29 -18.33
C PRO A 259 21.80 6.45 -17.39
N HIS A 260 20.74 7.24 -17.67
CA HIS A 260 20.33 8.35 -16.82
C HIS A 260 19.70 7.87 -15.51
N PHE A 261 18.84 6.84 -15.56
CA PHE A 261 18.25 6.27 -14.36
C PHE A 261 19.27 5.51 -13.50
N SER A 262 20.23 4.82 -14.11
CA SER A 262 21.35 4.20 -13.39
C SER A 262 22.18 5.25 -12.66
N TRP A 263 22.41 6.42 -13.28
CA TRP A 263 23.07 7.53 -12.60
C TRP A 263 22.21 8.05 -11.43
N LEU A 264 20.91 8.27 -11.62
CA LEU A 264 19.99 8.76 -10.59
C LEU A 264 19.95 7.83 -9.37
N LEU A 265 19.81 6.53 -9.61
CA LEU A 265 19.76 5.52 -8.55
C LEU A 265 21.11 5.39 -7.82
N GLY A 266 22.22 5.70 -8.48
CA GLY A 266 23.56 5.75 -7.86
C GLY A 266 23.82 6.98 -6.99
N GLN A 267 22.87 7.93 -6.88
CA GLN A 267 23.06 9.15 -6.08
C GLN A 267 22.72 8.95 -4.59
N SER A 268 22.10 7.84 -4.20
CA SER A 268 21.69 7.59 -2.82
C SER A 268 21.52 6.10 -2.53
N GLU A 269 21.80 5.71 -1.28
CA GLU A 269 21.56 4.35 -0.76
C GLU A 269 20.19 4.19 -0.06
N ARG A 270 19.36 5.24 -0.08
CA ARG A 270 18.05 5.28 0.59
C ARG A 270 16.98 4.47 -0.12
#